data_AF-A0A0D0FAY1-F1
#
_entry.id   AF-A0A0D0FAY1-F1
#
_cell.length_a   1.000
_cell.length_b   1.000
_cell.length_c   1.000
_cell.angle_alpha   90.00
_cell.angle_beta   90.00
_cell.angle_gamma   90.00
#
_symmetry.space_group_name_H-M   'P 1'
#
loop_
_entity.id
_entity.type
_entity.pdbx_description
1 polymer ?
#
loop_
_entity_poly.entity_id
_entity_poly.type
_entity_poly.pdbx_seq_one_letter_code
_entity_poly.pdbx_strand_id
1 'polypeptide(L)'
;MSFTTSANYSYYGYNGNQNYTINAYGRFLLKDDWAVTMNLFYGLNRQERMATYNPEVGLNYSESAYTYRDINYFSNRQFSFGVEKHFGQMSGQKTWKLKLTYYEDLNGNGIMDHQEKVIPGILVKIKDLAAITNSSGNVQFVAPSGEYMISTVNQSGWSALESCSILLSRDKHMNIAMVKTLKLTGSIQVLKEEYINENIQLSGIRVTALGENGTVYTAVCNAKGEFDFYLAEGRYLVYIKNPGEALSISNVREQVDLKRNTPNNIIFKARNTRIKVDVKTF
;
A
#
# COMPACT_ATOMS: atom_id res chain seq x y z
N MET A 1 -11.81 -18.13 -18.83
CA MET A 1 -12.28 -19.53 -18.98
C MET A 1 -11.21 -20.26 -19.76
N SER A 2 -10.75 -21.41 -19.27
CA SER A 2 -9.75 -22.22 -19.96
C SER A 2 -10.25 -23.66 -20.07
N PHE A 3 -10.11 -24.24 -21.25
CA PHE A 3 -10.51 -25.60 -21.52
C PHE A 3 -9.44 -26.25 -22.40
N THR A 4 -8.99 -27.42 -22.01
CA THR A 4 -7.95 -28.17 -22.72
C THR A 4 -8.37 -29.62 -22.84
N THR A 5 -8.28 -30.17 -24.05
CA THR A 5 -8.55 -31.57 -24.32
C THR A 5 -7.36 -32.18 -25.03
N SER A 6 -7.08 -33.44 -24.74
CA SER A 6 -6.11 -34.23 -25.49
C SER A 6 -6.62 -35.65 -25.62
N ALA A 7 -6.33 -36.24 -26.77
CA ALA A 7 -6.55 -37.66 -27.02
C ALA A 7 -5.23 -38.24 -27.54
N ASN A 8 -4.88 -39.42 -27.07
CA ASN A 8 -3.68 -40.11 -27.49
C ASN A 8 -3.99 -41.57 -27.80
N TYR A 9 -3.38 -42.06 -28.87
CA TYR A 9 -3.43 -43.45 -29.29
C TYR A 9 -2.01 -43.97 -29.43
N SER A 10 -1.72 -45.12 -28.83
CA SER A 10 -0.45 -45.83 -29.03
C SER A 10 -0.68 -47.30 -29.31
N TYR A 11 0.12 -47.83 -30.23
CA TYR A 11 0.14 -49.22 -30.63
C TYR A 11 1.55 -49.81 -30.46
N TYR A 12 1.62 -50.95 -29.80
CA TYR A 12 2.87 -51.67 -29.56
C TYR A 12 2.95 -52.88 -30.48
N GLY A 13 3.69 -52.76 -31.59
CA GLY A 13 3.78 -53.80 -32.62
C GLY A 13 4.32 -55.15 -32.14
N TYR A 14 5.11 -55.17 -31.05
CA TYR A 14 5.69 -56.39 -30.49
C TYR A 14 4.66 -57.32 -29.82
N ASN A 15 3.67 -56.77 -29.12
CA ASN A 15 2.67 -57.54 -28.35
C ASN A 15 1.23 -57.25 -28.75
N GLY A 16 1.01 -56.42 -29.77
CA GLY A 16 -0.33 -56.08 -30.27
C GLY A 16 -1.13 -55.15 -29.35
N ASN A 17 -0.54 -54.63 -28.27
CA ASN A 17 -1.27 -53.78 -27.32
C ASN A 17 -1.67 -52.44 -27.94
N GLN A 18 -2.89 -52.01 -27.64
CA GLN A 18 -3.44 -50.72 -28.06
C GLN A 18 -3.86 -49.92 -26.83
N ASN A 19 -3.41 -48.67 -26.72
CA ASN A 19 -3.84 -47.75 -25.68
C ASN A 19 -4.58 -46.57 -26.30
N TYR A 20 -5.74 -46.27 -25.76
CA TYR A 20 -6.52 -45.09 -26.05
C TYR A 20 -6.62 -44.28 -24.77
N THR A 21 -6.24 -43.01 -24.80
CA THR A 21 -6.39 -42.12 -23.64
C THR A 21 -7.04 -40.82 -24.05
N ILE A 22 -7.94 -40.32 -23.22
CA ILE A 22 -8.61 -39.04 -23.37
C ILE A 22 -8.43 -38.29 -22.06
N ASN A 23 -7.95 -37.06 -22.13
CA ASN A 23 -7.88 -36.13 -21.01
C ASN A 23 -8.69 -34.88 -21.38
N ALA A 24 -9.55 -34.42 -20.48
CA ALA A 24 -10.22 -33.14 -20.60
C ALA A 24 -10.14 -32.39 -19.28
N TYR A 25 -9.69 -31.15 -19.34
CA TYR A 25 -9.62 -30.25 -18.20
C TYR A 25 -10.37 -28.95 -18.53
N GLY A 26 -11.22 -28.52 -17.62
CA GLY A 26 -11.96 -27.27 -17.71
C GLY A 26 -11.83 -26.46 -16.43
N ARG A 27 -11.64 -25.14 -16.58
CA ARG A 27 -11.66 -24.17 -15.48
C ARG A 27 -12.54 -22.98 -15.83
N PHE A 28 -13.57 -22.79 -15.03
CA PHE A 28 -14.60 -21.77 -15.18
C PHE A 28 -14.46 -20.78 -14.04
N LEU A 29 -14.17 -19.51 -14.36
CA LEU A 29 -14.12 -18.44 -13.37
C LEU A 29 -15.55 -17.98 -13.08
N LEU A 30 -15.87 -17.82 -11.79
CA LEU A 30 -17.12 -17.33 -11.27
C LEU A 30 -16.90 -15.94 -10.65
N LYS A 31 -17.98 -15.31 -10.17
CA LYS A 31 -17.90 -14.04 -9.43
C LYS A 31 -17.10 -14.21 -8.14
N ASP A 32 -16.57 -13.10 -7.62
CA ASP A 32 -15.81 -13.03 -6.37
C ASP A 32 -14.65 -14.04 -6.31
N ASP A 33 -13.84 -14.14 -7.37
CA ASP A 33 -12.62 -14.97 -7.42
C ASP A 33 -12.80 -16.47 -7.13
N TRP A 34 -14.04 -16.95 -7.27
CA TRP A 34 -14.34 -18.37 -7.26
C TRP A 34 -14.04 -18.99 -8.62
N ALA A 35 -13.64 -20.24 -8.63
CA ALA A 35 -13.56 -21.03 -9.86
C ALA A 35 -14.08 -22.44 -9.63
N VAL A 36 -14.62 -23.01 -10.71
CA VAL A 36 -15.00 -24.42 -10.78
C VAL A 36 -14.03 -25.11 -11.72
N THR A 37 -13.45 -26.21 -11.27
CA THR A 37 -12.57 -27.06 -12.07
C THR A 37 -13.18 -28.43 -12.29
N MET A 38 -12.93 -28.97 -13.48
CA MET A 38 -13.33 -30.32 -13.88
C MET A 38 -12.16 -30.98 -14.55
N ASN A 39 -11.86 -32.22 -14.15
CA ASN A 39 -10.89 -33.08 -14.81
C ASN A 39 -11.57 -34.41 -15.15
N LEU A 40 -11.40 -34.85 -16.38
CA LEU A 40 -11.87 -36.12 -16.90
C LEU A 40 -10.69 -36.83 -17.54
N PHE A 41 -10.41 -38.04 -17.07
CA PHE A 41 -9.48 -38.97 -17.70
C PHE A 41 -10.20 -40.27 -18.03
N TYR A 42 -10.02 -40.73 -19.26
CA TYR A 42 -10.49 -42.03 -19.71
C TYR A 42 -9.37 -42.73 -20.46
N GLY A 43 -8.86 -43.83 -19.89
CA GLY A 43 -7.90 -44.71 -20.52
C GLY A 43 -8.53 -46.06 -20.83
N LEU A 44 -8.30 -46.57 -22.03
CA LEU A 44 -8.65 -47.93 -22.44
C LEU A 44 -7.39 -48.58 -23.01
N ASN A 45 -6.90 -49.60 -22.32
CA ASN A 45 -5.87 -50.49 -22.81
C ASN A 45 -6.55 -51.77 -23.31
N ARG A 46 -6.26 -52.13 -24.55
CA ARG A 46 -6.54 -53.43 -25.13
C ARG A 46 -5.22 -54.19 -25.16
N GLN A 47 -5.13 -55.27 -24.39
CA GLN A 47 -3.96 -56.13 -24.33
C GLN A 47 -4.24 -57.45 -25.02
N GLU A 48 -3.32 -57.87 -25.89
CA GLU A 48 -3.30 -59.23 -26.42
C GLU A 48 -2.25 -60.02 -25.64
N ARG A 49 -2.66 -61.09 -24.95
CA ARG A 49 -1.72 -62.01 -24.32
C ARG A 49 -1.29 -63.08 -25.31
N MET A 50 0.01 -63.36 -25.38
CA MET A 50 0.51 -64.62 -25.93
C MET A 50 0.59 -65.64 -24.79
N ALA A 51 0.25 -66.90 -25.05
CA ALA A 51 0.26 -67.95 -24.04
C ALA A 51 1.66 -68.14 -23.44
N THR A 52 1.74 -68.34 -22.13
CA THR A 52 2.98 -68.67 -21.45
C THR A 52 3.39 -70.10 -21.81
N TYR A 53 4.61 -70.28 -22.29
CA TYR A 53 5.21 -71.59 -22.53
C TYR A 53 5.32 -72.36 -21.20
N ASN A 54 4.61 -73.49 -21.09
CA ASN A 54 4.77 -74.42 -19.98
C ASN A 54 5.84 -75.48 -20.37
N PRO A 55 7.02 -75.47 -19.73
CA PRO A 55 8.12 -76.36 -20.11
C PRO A 55 7.86 -77.85 -19.78
N GLU A 56 6.88 -78.18 -18.93
CA GLU A 56 6.61 -79.57 -18.52
C GLU A 56 5.72 -80.35 -19.50
N VAL A 57 4.89 -79.67 -20.30
CA VAL A 57 3.91 -80.31 -21.21
C VAL A 57 4.21 -80.08 -22.70
N GLY A 58 5.14 -79.18 -23.03
CA GLY A 58 5.42 -78.82 -24.42
C GLY A 58 4.18 -78.27 -25.16
N LEU A 59 4.23 -78.17 -26.49
CA LEU A 59 3.16 -77.64 -27.35
C LEU A 59 2.10 -78.71 -27.72
N ASN A 60 1.75 -79.65 -26.83
CA ASN A 60 0.78 -80.70 -27.13
C ASN A 60 -0.63 -80.36 -26.61
N TYR A 61 -1.54 -80.11 -27.56
CA TYR A 61 -2.95 -79.80 -27.32
C TYR A 61 -3.79 -81.08 -27.39
N SER A 62 -4.49 -81.43 -26.32
CA SER A 62 -5.63 -82.35 -26.36
C SER A 62 -6.87 -81.66 -25.81
N GLU A 63 -7.84 -81.49 -26.71
CA GLU A 63 -9.24 -81.11 -26.53
C GLU A 63 -9.55 -79.75 -25.86
N SER A 64 -10.06 -78.85 -26.70
CA SER A 64 -10.81 -77.63 -26.35
C SER A 64 -10.06 -76.46 -25.74
N ALA A 65 -8.81 -76.21 -26.14
CA ALA A 65 -8.23 -74.88 -25.95
C ALA A 65 -8.33 -74.13 -27.28
N TYR A 66 -9.46 -73.45 -27.50
CA TYR A 66 -9.58 -72.43 -28.53
C TYR A 66 -8.31 -71.57 -28.49
N THR A 67 -7.56 -71.52 -29.59
CA THR A 67 -6.52 -70.51 -29.84
C THR A 67 -7.21 -69.15 -29.96
N TYR A 68 -7.69 -68.63 -28.84
CA TYR A 68 -8.27 -67.31 -28.76
C TYR A 68 -7.15 -66.38 -28.30
N ARG A 69 -6.84 -65.36 -29.11
CA ARG A 69 -6.16 -64.17 -28.59
C ARG A 69 -7.07 -63.65 -27.48
N ASP A 70 -6.72 -63.88 -26.22
CA ASP A 70 -7.51 -63.33 -25.11
C ASP A 70 -7.32 -61.83 -25.09
N ILE A 71 -8.30 -61.13 -25.67
CA ILE A 71 -8.36 -59.68 -25.69
C ILE A 71 -8.84 -59.22 -24.32
N ASN A 72 -7.93 -58.67 -23.54
CA ASN A 72 -8.27 -58.07 -22.25
C ASN A 72 -8.43 -56.56 -22.43
N TYR A 73 -9.53 -56.03 -21.90
CA TYR A 73 -9.79 -54.60 -21.87
C TYR A 73 -9.61 -54.09 -20.44
N PHE A 74 -8.60 -53.24 -20.24
CA PHE A 74 -8.40 -52.52 -18.99
C PHE A 74 -8.83 -51.08 -19.19
N SER A 75 -9.90 -50.66 -18.51
CA SER A 75 -10.33 -49.26 -18.54
C SER A 75 -10.05 -48.58 -17.21
N ASN A 76 -9.45 -47.40 -17.27
CA ASN A 76 -9.30 -46.51 -16.13
C ASN A 76 -10.12 -45.25 -16.38
N ARG A 77 -10.95 -44.86 -15.42
CA ARG A 77 -11.80 -43.68 -15.51
C ARG A 77 -11.58 -42.86 -14.26
N GLN A 78 -11.18 -41.61 -14.43
CA GLN A 78 -11.05 -40.67 -13.33
C GLN A 78 -11.87 -39.44 -13.66
N PHE A 79 -12.66 -39.01 -12.69
CA PHE A 79 -13.43 -37.79 -12.77
C PHE A 79 -13.23 -37.05 -11.45
N SER A 80 -12.84 -35.79 -11.52
CA SER A 80 -12.72 -34.93 -10.35
C SER A 80 -13.36 -33.58 -10.62
N PHE A 81 -14.08 -33.09 -9.63
CA PHE A 81 -14.65 -31.75 -9.61
C PHE A 81 -14.04 -30.98 -8.45
N GLY A 82 -13.70 -29.71 -8.67
CA GLY A 82 -13.09 -28.85 -7.68
C GLY A 82 -13.78 -27.50 -7.61
N VAL A 83 -13.79 -26.93 -6.41
CA VAL A 83 -14.15 -25.54 -6.17
C VAL A 83 -12.92 -24.84 -5.60
N GLU A 84 -12.48 -23.79 -6.26
CA GLU A 84 -11.31 -23.00 -5.89
C GLU A 84 -11.76 -21.61 -5.45
N LYS A 85 -11.22 -21.12 -4.33
CA LYS A 85 -11.33 -19.72 -3.93
C LYS A 85 -9.93 -19.11 -3.92
N HIS A 86 -9.72 -18.08 -4.72
CA HIS A 86 -8.46 -17.35 -4.70
C HIS A 86 -8.51 -16.26 -3.64
N PHE A 87 -7.51 -16.24 -2.77
CA PHE A 87 -7.34 -15.22 -1.71
C PHE A 87 -6.21 -14.22 -2.05
N GLY A 88 -5.80 -14.16 -3.33
CA GLY A 88 -4.74 -13.27 -3.84
C GLY A 88 -5.19 -12.46 -5.06
N GLN A 89 -4.35 -11.52 -5.53
CA GLN A 89 -4.63 -10.65 -6.67
C GLN A 89 -4.76 -11.46 -7.98
N MET A 90 -5.99 -11.64 -8.48
CA MET A 90 -6.27 -11.99 -9.87
C MET A 90 -6.78 -10.76 -10.64
N SER A 91 -6.26 -10.58 -11.86
CA SER A 91 -6.63 -9.53 -12.81
C SER A 91 -8.15 -9.45 -12.98
N GLY A 92 -8.76 -8.32 -12.57
CA GLY A 92 -10.21 -8.11 -12.59
C GLY A 92 -10.78 -7.38 -11.37
N GLN A 93 -9.96 -6.84 -10.46
CA GLN A 93 -10.46 -6.03 -9.34
C GLN A 93 -11.36 -4.92 -9.87
N LYS A 94 -12.62 -4.92 -9.41
CA LYS A 94 -13.60 -3.87 -9.71
C LYS A 94 -13.00 -2.53 -9.27
N THR A 95 -12.64 -1.71 -10.25
CA THR A 95 -12.11 -0.37 -10.01
C THR A 95 -13.26 0.61 -9.86
N TRP A 96 -13.06 1.60 -9.02
CA TRP A 96 -14.01 2.67 -8.78
C TRP A 96 -13.34 4.03 -9.01
N LYS A 97 -14.15 5.01 -9.39
CA LYS A 97 -13.71 6.39 -9.55
C LYS A 97 -13.78 7.10 -8.21
N LEU A 98 -12.67 7.67 -7.80
CA LEU A 98 -12.61 8.60 -6.68
C LEU A 98 -12.39 10.01 -7.23
N LYS A 99 -13.41 10.86 -7.11
CA LYS A 99 -13.33 12.28 -7.46
C LYS A 99 -13.19 13.12 -6.20
N LEU A 100 -12.16 13.94 -6.14
CA LEU A 100 -11.90 14.84 -5.03
C LEU A 100 -11.93 16.28 -5.54
N THR A 101 -12.64 17.14 -4.83
CA THR A 101 -12.71 18.59 -5.09
C THR A 101 -12.09 19.33 -3.93
N TYR A 102 -11.06 20.13 -4.19
CA TYR A 102 -10.37 20.89 -3.15
C TYR A 102 -10.82 22.35 -3.20
N TYR A 103 -11.14 22.91 -2.04
CA TYR A 103 -11.63 24.28 -1.90
C TYR A 103 -11.03 24.95 -0.66
N GLU A 104 -10.97 26.28 -0.70
CA GLU A 104 -10.55 27.13 0.42
C GLU A 104 -11.70 27.22 1.42
N ASP A 105 -11.56 26.56 2.55
CA ASP A 105 -12.50 26.63 3.67
C ASP A 105 -12.17 27.87 4.50
N LEU A 106 -12.95 28.94 4.29
CA LEU A 106 -12.72 30.25 4.88
C LEU A 106 -13.26 30.35 6.30
N ASN A 107 -14.34 29.62 6.59
CA ASN A 107 -15.04 29.68 7.88
C ASN A 107 -14.75 28.46 8.77
N GLY A 108 -14.02 27.47 8.27
CA GLY A 108 -13.61 26.27 8.99
C GLY A 108 -14.73 25.26 9.23
N ASN A 109 -15.83 25.32 8.47
CA ASN A 109 -17.00 24.45 8.69
C ASN A 109 -16.89 23.09 7.97
N GLY A 110 -15.87 22.89 7.13
CA GLY A 110 -15.69 21.67 6.35
C GLY A 110 -16.72 21.44 5.25
N ILE A 111 -17.53 22.44 4.92
CA ILE A 111 -18.59 22.44 3.90
C ILE A 111 -18.30 23.52 2.88
N MET A 112 -18.26 23.13 1.60
CA MET A 112 -17.99 24.08 0.52
C MET A 112 -19.15 25.08 0.36
N ASP A 113 -18.89 26.33 0.73
CA ASP A 113 -19.84 27.44 0.63
C ASP A 113 -19.72 28.22 -0.70
N HIS A 114 -20.76 29.00 -1.06
CA HIS A 114 -20.80 29.72 -2.34
C HIS A 114 -19.67 30.75 -2.53
N GLN A 115 -19.10 31.27 -1.44
CA GLN A 115 -18.00 32.24 -1.47
C GLN A 115 -16.62 31.57 -1.53
N GLU A 116 -16.56 30.26 -1.35
CA GLU A 116 -15.33 29.51 -1.25
C GLU A 116 -14.83 29.05 -2.60
N LYS A 117 -13.54 29.30 -2.84
CA LYS A 117 -12.93 29.09 -4.14
C LYS A 117 -12.32 27.69 -4.22
N VAL A 118 -12.47 27.07 -5.38
CA VAL A 118 -11.74 25.84 -5.71
C VAL A 118 -10.25 26.11 -5.84
N ILE A 119 -9.41 25.13 -5.49
CA ILE A 119 -7.95 25.29 -5.46
C ILE A 119 -7.28 24.43 -6.53
N PRO A 120 -6.75 25.03 -7.61
CA PRO A 120 -5.95 24.34 -8.61
C PRO A 120 -4.49 24.13 -8.16
N GLY A 121 -3.79 23.17 -8.77
CA GLY A 121 -2.34 22.99 -8.61
C GLY A 121 -1.90 22.26 -7.33
N ILE A 122 -2.80 21.60 -6.59
CA ILE A 122 -2.46 20.80 -5.42
C ILE A 122 -2.03 19.40 -5.87
N LEU A 123 -0.84 18.95 -5.45
CA LEU A 123 -0.41 17.57 -5.62
C LEU A 123 -1.07 16.66 -4.58
N VAL A 124 -1.92 15.76 -5.06
CA VAL A 124 -2.68 14.79 -4.28
C VAL A 124 -2.12 13.40 -4.50
N LYS A 125 -1.96 12.63 -3.42
CA LYS A 125 -1.49 11.26 -3.46
C LYS A 125 -2.45 10.32 -2.73
N ILE A 126 -2.79 9.22 -3.39
CA ILE A 126 -3.49 8.08 -2.79
C ILE A 126 -2.65 6.83 -3.02
N LYS A 127 -2.13 6.21 -1.95
CA LYS A 127 -1.24 5.05 -2.07
C LYS A 127 -0.08 5.32 -3.06
N ASP A 128 -0.04 4.59 -4.18
CA ASP A 128 0.99 4.68 -5.23
C ASP A 128 0.60 5.62 -6.39
N LEU A 129 -0.58 6.23 -6.34
CA LEU A 129 -1.10 7.14 -7.36
C LEU A 129 -0.92 8.58 -6.94
N ALA A 130 -0.56 9.45 -7.88
CA ALA A 130 -0.43 10.88 -7.68
C ALA A 130 -1.06 11.64 -8.84
N ALA A 131 -1.73 12.75 -8.54
CA ALA A 131 -2.31 13.64 -9.54
C ALA A 131 -2.43 15.07 -9.00
N ILE A 132 -2.49 16.04 -9.91
CA ILE A 132 -2.57 17.47 -9.57
C ILE A 132 -3.98 17.98 -9.83
N THR A 133 -4.52 18.82 -8.95
CA THR A 133 -5.84 19.42 -9.14
C THR A 133 -5.87 20.34 -10.37
N ASN A 134 -6.91 20.19 -11.19
CA ASN A 134 -7.11 21.01 -12.39
C ASN A 134 -7.61 22.43 -12.07
N SER A 135 -7.89 23.25 -13.10
CA SER A 135 -8.40 24.62 -12.95
C SER A 135 -9.70 24.75 -12.17
N SER A 136 -10.47 23.66 -12.05
CA SER A 136 -11.70 23.59 -11.26
C SER A 136 -11.48 22.96 -9.87
N GLY A 137 -10.21 22.80 -9.43
CA GLY A 137 -9.83 22.20 -8.15
C GLY A 137 -10.13 20.69 -8.04
N ASN A 138 -10.37 20.01 -9.17
CA ASN A 138 -10.73 18.60 -9.19
C ASN A 138 -9.53 17.70 -9.48
N VAL A 139 -9.52 16.53 -8.86
CA VAL A 139 -8.67 15.39 -9.22
C VAL A 139 -9.51 14.12 -9.26
N GLN A 140 -9.19 13.21 -10.18
CA GLN A 140 -9.89 11.93 -10.30
C GLN A 140 -8.89 10.78 -10.34
N PHE A 141 -9.14 9.77 -9.52
CA PHE A 141 -8.39 8.51 -9.53
C PHE A 141 -9.31 7.36 -9.94
N VAL A 142 -8.73 6.36 -10.59
CA VAL A 142 -9.36 5.06 -10.82
C VAL A 142 -8.54 4.05 -10.06
N ALA A 143 -9.12 3.47 -9.00
CA ALA A 143 -8.40 2.59 -8.10
C ALA A 143 -9.27 1.38 -7.72
N PRO A 144 -8.65 0.23 -7.41
CA PRO A 144 -9.38 -0.93 -6.91
C PRO A 144 -10.19 -0.66 -5.65
N SER A 145 -11.19 -1.49 -5.37
CA SER A 145 -11.88 -1.45 -4.08
C SER A 145 -10.90 -1.62 -2.91
N GLY A 146 -11.01 -0.77 -1.89
CA GLY A 146 -10.11 -0.82 -0.72
C GLY A 146 -10.09 0.47 0.08
N GLU A 147 -9.32 0.49 1.17
CA GLU A 147 -9.10 1.67 1.98
C GLU A 147 -7.93 2.51 1.44
N TYR A 148 -8.14 3.82 1.35
CA TYR A 148 -7.15 4.77 0.87
C TYR A 148 -6.98 5.90 1.87
N MET A 149 -5.72 6.27 2.12
CA MET A 149 -5.35 7.50 2.80
C MET A 149 -5.05 8.57 1.75
N ILE A 150 -5.75 9.70 1.85
CA ILE A 150 -5.55 10.85 0.97
C ILE A 150 -4.51 11.74 1.64
N SER A 151 -3.43 12.02 0.92
CA SER A 151 -2.40 12.96 1.35
C SER A 151 -2.21 14.05 0.31
N THR A 152 -1.93 15.26 0.77
CA THR A 152 -1.62 16.42 -0.06
C THR A 152 -0.20 16.88 0.25
N VAL A 153 0.53 17.26 -0.79
CA VAL A 153 1.85 17.88 -0.60
C VAL A 153 1.65 19.40 -0.57
N ASN A 154 2.06 20.01 0.55
CA ASN A 154 1.95 21.46 0.73
C ASN A 154 2.98 22.21 -0.13
N GLN A 155 2.66 22.41 -1.42
CA GLN A 155 3.49 23.17 -2.36
C GLN A 155 3.06 24.64 -2.49
N SER A 156 1.80 24.94 -2.16
CA SER A 156 1.19 26.25 -2.42
C SER A 156 0.67 26.93 -1.15
N GLY A 157 1.17 26.52 0.02
CA GLY A 157 0.75 27.04 1.31
C GLY A 157 -0.66 26.59 1.69
N TRP A 158 -1.08 25.38 1.30
CA TRP A 158 -2.38 24.82 1.68
C TRP A 158 -2.19 23.59 2.55
N SER A 159 -2.98 23.50 3.62
CA SER A 159 -3.07 22.30 4.44
C SER A 159 -4.51 21.81 4.49
N ALA A 160 -4.69 20.49 4.45
CA ALA A 160 -5.97 19.91 4.84
C ALA A 160 -6.18 20.13 6.34
N LEU A 161 -7.44 20.32 6.75
CA LEU A 161 -7.81 20.41 8.16
C LEU A 161 -7.57 19.08 8.89
N GLU A 162 -7.84 17.97 8.21
CA GLU A 162 -7.80 16.64 8.79
C GLU A 162 -7.24 15.59 7.83
N SER A 163 -6.67 14.53 8.41
CA SER A 163 -6.27 13.34 7.67
C SER A 163 -7.51 12.63 7.12
N CYS A 164 -7.64 12.55 5.79
CA CYS A 164 -8.80 11.92 5.16
C CYS A 164 -8.50 10.46 4.81
N SER A 165 -9.26 9.53 5.40
CA SER A 165 -9.26 8.11 5.03
C SER A 165 -10.61 7.72 4.43
N ILE A 166 -10.59 6.85 3.43
CA ILE A 166 -11.79 6.48 2.68
C ILE A 166 -11.78 5.02 2.28
N LEU A 167 -12.89 4.33 2.58
CA LEU A 167 -13.21 3.05 1.95
C LEU A 167 -13.84 3.30 0.57
N LEU A 168 -13.11 2.95 -0.48
CA LEU A 168 -13.56 3.00 -1.86
C LEU A 168 -14.22 1.68 -2.23
N SER A 169 -15.55 1.59 -2.12
CA SER A 169 -16.34 0.41 -2.49
C SER A 169 -17.32 0.66 -3.64
N ARG A 170 -17.42 1.92 -4.08
CA ARG A 170 -18.22 2.44 -5.20
C ARG A 170 -17.61 3.76 -5.68
N ASP A 171 -18.05 4.26 -6.83
CA ASP A 171 -17.71 5.62 -7.25
C ASP A 171 -18.07 6.62 -6.16
N LYS A 172 -17.11 7.48 -5.80
CA LYS A 172 -17.25 8.40 -4.68
C LYS A 172 -16.74 9.78 -5.06
N HIS A 173 -17.53 10.80 -4.72
CA HIS A 173 -17.16 12.20 -4.80
C HIS A 173 -17.01 12.73 -3.38
N MET A 174 -15.92 13.44 -3.10
CA MET A 174 -15.75 14.16 -1.84
C MET A 174 -15.20 15.57 -2.07
N ASN A 175 -15.61 16.49 -1.21
CA ASN A 175 -15.01 17.81 -1.12
C ASN A 175 -14.03 17.80 0.06
N ILE A 176 -12.83 18.30 -0.16
CA ILE A 176 -11.75 18.35 0.84
C ILE A 176 -11.50 19.81 1.17
N ALA A 177 -11.83 20.18 2.40
CA ALA A 177 -11.59 21.50 2.97
C ALA A 177 -10.09 21.74 3.16
N MET A 178 -9.61 22.86 2.66
CA MET A 178 -8.22 23.28 2.79
C MET A 178 -8.17 24.67 3.42
N VAL A 179 -7.22 24.85 4.33
CA VAL A 179 -6.93 26.16 4.93
C VAL A 179 -5.60 26.67 4.41
N LYS A 180 -5.55 27.97 4.13
CA LYS A 180 -4.32 28.63 3.72
C LYS A 180 -3.38 28.77 4.91
N THR A 181 -2.20 28.20 4.77
CA THR A 181 -1.12 28.25 5.75
C THR A 181 -0.11 29.34 5.43
N LEU A 182 0.43 29.95 6.47
CA LEU A 182 1.54 30.86 6.46
C LEU A 182 2.78 30.16 7.01
N LYS A 183 3.94 30.57 6.48
CA LYS A 183 5.23 30.10 6.96
C LYS A 183 5.60 30.86 8.23
N LEU A 184 5.80 30.14 9.33
CA LEU A 184 6.43 30.63 10.56
C LEU A 184 7.84 30.07 10.60
N THR A 185 8.84 30.94 10.51
CA THR A 185 10.25 30.55 10.61
C THR A 185 10.73 30.70 12.05
N GLY A 186 11.67 29.88 12.48
CA GLY A 186 12.35 30.12 13.75
C GLY A 186 13.73 29.51 13.84
N SER A 187 14.47 29.93 14.86
CA SER A 187 15.84 29.46 15.09
C SER A 187 16.16 29.31 16.57
N ILE A 188 16.98 28.32 16.90
CA ILE A 188 17.60 28.17 18.21
C ILE A 188 18.98 28.82 18.17
N GLN A 189 19.15 29.91 18.92
CA GLN A 189 20.42 30.62 19.04
C GLN A 189 21.12 30.24 20.35
N VAL A 190 22.26 29.56 20.24
CA VAL A 190 23.12 29.26 21.39
C VAL A 190 23.88 30.52 21.77
N LEU A 191 23.70 30.98 23.01
CA LEU A 191 24.48 32.07 23.59
C LEU A 191 25.89 31.55 23.89
N LYS A 192 26.91 32.15 23.27
CA LYS A 192 28.31 31.82 23.54
C LYS A 192 28.66 32.26 24.96
N GLU A 193 29.12 31.33 25.78
CA GLU A 193 29.78 31.60 27.05
C GLU A 193 31.29 31.44 26.83
N GLU A 194 32.12 32.38 27.31
CA GLU A 194 33.56 32.55 26.98
C GLU A 194 34.43 31.29 27.18
N TYR A 195 33.94 30.26 27.87
CA TYR A 195 34.71 29.08 28.27
C TYR A 195 34.21 27.75 27.67
N ILE A 196 33.14 27.76 26.86
CA ILE A 196 32.53 26.53 26.32
C ILE A 196 32.52 26.57 24.79
N ASN A 197 33.43 25.83 24.17
CA ASN A 197 33.61 25.76 22.72
C ASN A 197 33.22 24.37 22.15
N GLU A 198 32.18 23.74 22.71
CA GLU A 198 31.63 22.49 22.17
C GLU A 198 30.60 22.79 21.08
N ASN A 199 30.67 22.05 19.97
CA ASN A 199 29.67 22.11 18.92
C ASN A 199 28.40 21.41 19.40
N ILE A 200 27.38 22.19 19.79
CA ILE A 200 26.12 21.66 20.28
C ILE A 200 25.27 21.20 19.09
N GLN A 201 24.83 19.95 19.12
CA GLN A 201 23.90 19.43 18.13
C GLN A 201 22.51 20.03 18.32
N LEU A 202 22.09 20.87 17.37
CA LEU A 202 20.75 21.46 17.34
C LEU A 202 19.76 20.67 16.46
N SER A 203 20.27 19.81 15.57
CA SER A 203 19.45 18.97 14.71
C SER A 203 18.62 17.98 15.52
N GLY A 204 17.36 17.76 15.15
CA GLY A 204 16.52 16.75 15.81
C GLY A 204 15.75 17.28 17.02
N ILE A 205 16.04 18.50 17.50
CA ILE A 205 15.25 19.14 18.54
C ILE A 205 13.83 19.37 18.03
N ARG A 206 12.85 18.86 18.77
CA ARG A 206 11.43 18.98 18.43
C ARG A 206 10.86 20.27 19.01
N VAL A 207 10.34 21.11 18.12
CA VAL A 207 9.57 22.32 18.46
C VAL A 207 8.09 22.02 18.31
N THR A 208 7.28 22.48 19.23
CA THR A 208 5.83 22.27 19.23
C THR A 208 5.10 23.61 19.13
N ALA A 209 4.11 23.73 18.24
CA ALA A 209 3.18 24.85 18.20
C ALA A 209 1.79 24.36 18.62
N LEU A 210 1.19 25.03 19.61
CA LEU A 210 -0.17 24.77 20.10
C LEU A 210 -1.08 25.92 19.64
N GLY A 211 -2.09 25.61 18.83
CA GLY A 211 -3.12 26.57 18.45
C GLY A 211 -4.16 26.79 19.55
N GLU A 212 -4.90 27.91 19.49
CA GLU A 212 -5.98 28.21 20.46
C GLU A 212 -7.10 27.15 20.47
N ASN A 213 -7.32 26.47 19.35
CA ASN A 213 -8.26 25.36 19.22
C ASN A 213 -7.75 24.03 19.80
N GLY A 214 -6.55 24.01 20.39
CA GLY A 214 -5.91 22.81 20.93
C GLY A 214 -5.18 21.95 19.91
N THR A 215 -5.15 22.32 18.62
CA THR A 215 -4.39 21.58 17.60
C THR A 215 -2.89 21.71 17.86
N VAL A 216 -2.18 20.59 17.80
CA VAL A 216 -0.75 20.49 18.05
C VAL A 216 0.00 20.22 16.75
N TYR A 217 0.99 21.06 16.47
CA TYR A 217 1.89 20.93 15.33
C TYR A 217 3.31 20.71 15.83
N THR A 218 4.12 19.94 15.10
CA THR A 218 5.52 19.70 15.46
C THR A 218 6.44 19.96 14.26
N ALA A 219 7.59 20.56 14.55
CA ALA A 219 8.67 20.76 13.60
C ALA A 219 9.97 20.24 14.23
N VAL A 220 10.95 19.94 13.39
CA VAL A 220 12.26 19.46 13.82
C VAL A 220 13.31 20.42 13.31
N CYS A 221 14.22 20.81 14.19
CA CYS A 221 15.32 21.69 13.83
C CYS A 221 16.35 21.01 12.92
N ASN A 222 16.91 21.78 12.00
CA ASN A 222 18.05 21.35 11.18
C ASN A 222 19.38 21.49 11.94
N ALA A 223 20.51 21.17 11.29
CA ALA A 223 21.85 21.27 11.90
C ALA A 223 22.24 22.69 12.35
N LYS A 224 21.64 23.73 11.78
CA LYS A 224 21.84 25.13 12.18
C LYS A 224 20.88 25.58 13.28
N GLY A 225 19.97 24.71 13.73
CA GLY A 225 18.93 25.05 14.70
C GLY A 225 17.73 25.78 14.11
N GLU A 226 17.59 25.84 12.78
CA GLU A 226 16.46 26.47 12.11
C GLU A 226 15.29 25.48 11.96
N PHE A 227 14.06 25.97 12.04
CA PHE A 227 12.85 25.20 11.85
C PHE A 227 11.76 26.04 11.18
N ASP A 228 10.85 25.36 10.48
CA ASP A 228 9.73 25.97 9.77
C ASP A 228 8.42 25.29 10.17
N PHE A 229 7.39 26.09 10.45
CA PHE A 229 6.01 25.63 10.51
C PHE A 229 5.19 26.21 9.35
N TYR A 230 4.19 25.44 8.89
CA TYR A 230 3.16 25.90 7.96
C TYR A 230 1.82 25.83 8.70
N LEU A 231 1.36 26.97 9.22
CA LEU A 231 0.21 27.06 10.12
C LEU A 231 -0.84 28.00 9.54
N ALA A 232 -2.12 27.76 9.83
CA ALA A 232 -3.17 28.70 9.50
C ALA A 232 -2.97 30.06 10.20
N GLU A 233 -3.67 31.10 9.75
CA GLU A 233 -3.72 32.35 10.51
C GLU A 233 -4.34 32.12 11.89
N GLY A 234 -3.74 32.74 12.90
CA GLY A 234 -4.20 32.58 14.28
C GLY A 234 -3.08 32.70 15.29
N ARG A 235 -3.46 32.52 16.56
CA ARG A 235 -2.54 32.61 17.67
C ARG A 235 -2.01 31.23 18.06
N TYR A 236 -0.70 31.16 18.24
CA TYR A 236 0.01 29.95 18.60
C TYR A 236 0.92 30.18 19.80
N LEU A 237 0.98 29.18 20.68
CA LEU A 237 2.01 29.05 21.70
C LEU A 237 3.07 28.06 21.19
N VAL A 238 4.25 28.57 20.84
CA VAL A 238 5.36 27.76 20.36
C VAL A 238 6.33 27.49 21.50
N TYR A 239 6.74 26.24 21.68
CA TYR A 239 7.60 25.86 22.80
C TYR A 239 8.46 24.64 22.51
N ILE A 240 9.53 24.49 23.29
CA ILE A 240 10.43 23.34 23.27
C ILE A 240 10.31 22.63 24.61
N LYS A 241 9.73 21.43 24.63
CA LYS A 241 9.53 20.68 25.88
C LYS A 241 10.83 20.05 26.39
N ASN A 242 11.54 19.36 25.50
CA ASN A 242 12.74 18.59 25.81
C ASN A 242 13.85 18.95 24.80
N PRO A 243 14.68 19.98 25.07
CA PRO A 243 15.76 20.40 24.17
C PRO A 243 16.96 19.44 24.13
N GLY A 244 16.99 18.44 25.01
CA GLY A 244 18.12 17.53 25.23
C GLY A 244 18.89 17.88 26.51
N GLU A 245 19.75 16.96 26.97
CA GLU A 245 20.44 17.07 28.27
C GLU A 245 21.52 18.17 28.31
N ALA A 246 22.09 18.51 27.15
CA ALA A 246 23.17 19.47 27.02
C ALA A 246 22.70 20.94 26.81
N LEU A 247 21.38 21.18 26.82
CA LEU A 247 20.79 22.48 26.49
C LEU A 247 19.75 22.92 27.52
N SER A 248 19.84 24.20 27.90
CA SER A 248 18.77 24.91 28.61
C SER A 248 18.23 26.03 27.73
N ILE A 249 16.92 26.04 27.49
CA ILE A 249 16.24 27.10 26.73
C ILE A 249 15.77 28.16 27.72
N SER A 250 16.20 29.41 27.50
CA SER A 250 15.87 30.52 28.40
C SER A 250 14.42 31.00 28.22
N ASN A 251 13.95 31.07 26.97
CA ASN A 251 12.57 31.42 26.63
C ASN A 251 11.82 30.17 26.17
N VAL A 252 11.46 29.29 27.10
CA VAL A 252 10.89 27.96 26.79
C VAL A 252 9.61 28.04 25.94
N ARG A 253 8.91 29.19 25.96
CA ARG A 253 7.63 29.43 25.28
C ARG A 253 7.60 30.82 24.64
N GLU A 254 7.06 30.90 23.43
CA GLU A 254 6.84 32.14 22.67
C GLU A 254 5.43 32.15 22.11
N GLN A 255 4.73 33.27 22.27
CA GLN A 255 3.39 33.44 21.71
C GLN A 255 3.47 34.24 20.40
N VAL A 256 2.89 33.69 19.34
CA VAL A 256 2.90 34.30 18.01
C VAL A 256 1.47 34.51 17.54
N ASP A 257 1.17 35.70 17.05
CA ASP A 257 -0.05 36.01 16.31
C ASP A 257 0.29 35.99 14.82
N LEU A 258 -0.02 34.87 14.16
CA LEU A 258 0.36 34.61 12.79
C LEU A 258 -0.64 35.27 11.82
N LYS A 259 -0.19 36.33 11.13
CA LYS A 259 -0.99 37.09 10.17
C LYS A 259 -0.29 37.20 8.82
N ARG A 260 -1.08 37.46 7.77
CA ARG A 260 -0.53 37.84 6.46
C ARG A 260 0.24 39.15 6.58
N ASN A 261 1.39 39.22 5.92
CA ASN A 261 2.25 40.41 5.81
C ASN A 261 2.96 40.86 7.10
N THR A 262 2.94 40.06 8.17
CA THR A 262 3.80 40.27 9.34
C THR A 262 5.05 39.39 9.23
N PRO A 263 6.24 39.89 9.59
CA PRO A 263 7.43 39.05 9.72
C PRO A 263 7.19 38.05 10.87
N ASN A 264 7.03 36.78 10.50
CA ASN A 264 6.72 35.70 11.43
C ASN A 264 8.00 34.92 11.71
N ASN A 265 8.86 35.48 12.56
CA ASN A 265 10.11 34.86 13.00
C ASN A 265 10.18 34.77 14.53
N ILE A 266 10.61 33.62 15.05
CA ILE A 266 10.85 33.39 16.48
C ILE A 266 12.27 32.90 16.76
N ILE A 267 12.83 33.35 17.88
CA ILE A 267 14.19 32.99 18.28
C ILE A 267 14.15 32.39 19.68
N PHE A 268 14.55 31.13 19.81
CA PHE A 268 14.78 30.47 21.08
C PHE A 268 16.24 30.65 21.50
N LYS A 269 16.48 31.27 22.65
CA LYS A 269 17.82 31.45 23.22
C LYS A 269 18.16 30.23 24.07
N ALA A 270 19.28 29.60 23.74
CA ALA A 270 19.77 28.40 24.41
C ALA A 270 21.11 28.66 25.10
N ARG A 271 21.39 27.93 26.18
CA ARG A 271 22.67 27.89 26.88
C ARG A 271 23.14 26.44 27.02
N ASN A 272 24.45 26.26 27.06
CA ASN A 272 25.04 24.95 27.32
C ASN A 272 24.98 24.65 28.83
N THR A 273 24.48 23.46 29.19
CA THR A 273 24.39 23.01 30.59
C THR A 273 25.54 22.11 31.00
N ARG A 274 26.42 21.69 30.08
CA ARG A 274 27.60 20.87 30.40
C ARG A 274 28.64 21.74 31.10
N ILE A 275 28.76 21.55 32.41
CA ILE A 275 29.85 22.13 33.19
C ILE A 275 31.10 21.29 32.98
N LYS A 276 32.19 21.92 32.52
CA LYS A 276 33.51 21.30 32.51
C LYS A 276 34.04 21.31 33.95
N VAL A 277 34.12 20.15 34.59
CA VAL A 277 34.77 20.03 35.91
C VAL A 277 36.27 19.89 35.65
N ASP A 278 37.02 20.98 35.78
CA ASP A 278 38.48 20.90 35.84
C ASP A 278 38.88 20.34 37.20
N VAL A 279 39.21 19.04 37.25
CA VAL A 279 39.80 18.42 38.42
C VAL A 279 41.25 18.88 38.51
N LYS A 280 41.55 19.82 39.41
CA LYS A 280 42.91 20.07 39.85
C LYS A 280 43.32 18.95 40.81
N THR A 281 44.20 18.06 40.37
CA THR A 281 44.99 17.22 41.29
C THR A 281 46.00 18.12 41.98
N PHE A 282 45.93 18.16 43.32
CA PHE A 282 46.90 18.82 44.20
C PHE A 282 48.11 17.92 44.43
#